data_AF-A0A6B9FSG9-F1
#
_entry.id   AF-A0A6B9FSG9-F1
#
_cell.length_a   1.000
_cell.length_b   1.000
_cell.length_c   1.000
_cell.angle_alpha   90.00
_cell.angle_beta   90.00
_cell.angle_gamma   90.00
#
_symmetry.space_group_name_H-M   'P 1'
#
loop_
_entity.id
_entity.type
_entity.pdbx_description
1 polymer ?
#
loop_
_entity_poly.entity_id
_entity_poly.type
_entity_poly.pdbx_seq_one_letter_code
_entity_poly.pdbx_strand_id
1 'polypeptide(L)'
;MTKTARQTCEVRIGNAWHAVSLEEAATEHVMAVKRCPACHGKVMILGAYSGGGVRRSLSHRKSHPGCPLKPDTYTGTPSPHPQALA
;
A
#
# COMPACT_ATOMS: atom_id res chain seq x y z
N MET A 1 1.92 4.53 -23.01
CA MET A 1 1.45 3.51 -22.04
C MET A 1 2.50 3.36 -20.97
N THR A 2 2.55 4.26 -19.99
CA THR A 2 3.65 4.31 -19.03
C THR A 2 3.19 3.94 -17.64
N LYS A 3 4.06 3.16 -16.99
CA LYS A 3 4.14 2.94 -15.55
C LYS A 3 3.17 1.86 -15.03
N THR A 4 3.61 0.62 -15.21
CA THR A 4 3.60 -0.37 -14.13
C THR A 4 4.21 0.30 -12.90
N ALA A 5 3.41 1.08 -12.17
CA ALA A 5 3.79 1.59 -10.88
C ALA A 5 4.00 0.34 -10.05
N ARG A 6 5.28 -0.02 -9.86
CA ARG A 6 5.69 -1.11 -8.96
C ARG A 6 4.90 -0.88 -7.68
N GLN A 7 3.91 -1.73 -7.44
CA GLN A 7 3.05 -1.57 -6.30
C GLN A 7 3.93 -1.86 -5.09
N THR A 8 4.30 -0.80 -4.38
CA THR A 8 5.14 -0.86 -3.19
C THR A 8 4.32 -0.41 -2.00
N CYS A 9 4.72 -0.89 -0.84
CA CYS A 9 4.22 -0.41 0.43
C CYS A 9 5.40 -0.22 1.39
N GLU A 10 5.17 0.47 2.49
CA GLU A 10 6.15 0.52 3.57
C GLU A 10 5.78 -0.51 4.64
N VAL A 11 6.73 -1.35 5.02
CA VAL A 11 6.62 -2.28 6.15
C VAL A 11 7.39 -1.74 7.35
N ARG A 12 6.88 -1.97 8.55
CA ARG A 12 7.61 -1.67 9.79
C ARG A 12 8.59 -2.82 10.08
N ILE A 13 9.89 -2.54 10.01
CA ILE A 13 10.95 -3.47 10.39
C ILE A 13 11.72 -2.82 11.55
N GLY A 14 11.63 -3.41 12.74
CA GLY A 14 12.13 -2.79 13.96
C GLY A 14 11.47 -1.41 14.19
N ASN A 15 12.30 -0.36 14.26
CA ASN A 15 11.84 1.01 14.50
C ASN A 15 11.81 1.89 13.24
N ALA A 16 11.91 1.30 12.05
CA ALA A 16 11.94 2.03 10.77
C ALA A 16 10.92 1.50 9.77
N TRP A 17 10.54 2.37 8.84
CA TRP A 17 9.67 2.05 7.72
C TRP A 17 10.53 1.77 6.49
N HIS A 18 10.34 0.61 5.87
CA HIS A 18 11.09 0.18 4.70
C HIS A 18 10.15 -0.01 3.52
N ALA A 19 10.45 0.65 2.40
CA ALA A 19 9.71 0.47 1.16
C ALA A 19 10.06 -0.88 0.52
N VAL A 20 9.04 -1.73 0.36
CA VAL A 20 9.16 -3.09 -0.18
C VAL A 20 8.11 -3.33 -1.26
N SER A 21 8.31 -4.36 -2.08
CA SER A 21 7.30 -4.77 -3.06
C SER A 21 6.06 -5.39 -2.37
N LEU A 22 4.89 -5.38 -3.03
CA LEU A 22 3.72 -6.06 -2.45
C LEU A 22 3.92 -7.57 -2.28
N GLU A 23 4.74 -8.20 -3.13
CA GLU A 23 5.03 -9.62 -3.03
C GLU A 23 5.83 -9.88 -1.75
N GLU A 24 6.97 -9.22 -1.60
CA GLU A 24 7.82 -9.30 -0.40
C GLU A 24 7.05 -8.97 0.88
N ALA A 25 6.22 -7.92 0.86
CA ALA A 25 5.38 -7.55 1.99
C ALA A 25 4.41 -8.67 2.40
N ALA A 26 3.96 -9.47 1.44
CA ALA A 26 2.94 -10.49 1.65
C ALA A 26 3.50 -11.92 1.77
N THR A 27 4.79 -12.14 1.49
CA THR A 27 5.48 -13.42 1.67
C THR A 27 6.47 -13.38 2.82
N GLU A 28 7.32 -12.36 2.88
CA GLU A 28 8.43 -12.27 3.85
C GLU A 28 8.01 -11.50 5.10
N HIS A 29 7.21 -10.44 4.93
CA HIS A 29 6.80 -9.56 6.03
C HIS A 29 5.32 -9.71 6.38
N VAL A 30 4.77 -10.93 6.31
CA VAL A 30 3.31 -11.20 6.41
C VAL A 30 2.69 -10.54 7.65
N MET A 31 3.33 -10.68 8.81
CA MET A 31 2.85 -10.17 10.10
C MET A 31 3.23 -8.70 10.37
N ALA A 32 4.14 -8.11 9.58
CA ALA A 32 4.57 -6.74 9.78
C ALA A 32 3.44 -5.74 9.49
N VAL A 33 3.43 -4.63 10.22
CA VAL A 33 2.51 -3.51 9.94
C VAL A 33 2.90 -2.89 8.60
N LYS A 34 1.89 -2.62 7.76
CA LYS A 34 2.06 -2.06 6.42
C LYS A 34 1.35 -0.72 6.32
N ARG A 35 1.99 0.26 5.67
CA ARG A 35 1.39 1.56 5.35
C ARG A 35 1.56 1.96 3.89
N CYS A 36 0.70 2.85 3.45
CA CYS A 36 0.75 3.46 2.13
C CYS A 36 1.93 4.44 2.05
N PRO A 37 2.79 4.38 1.02
CA PRO A 37 3.92 5.31 0.89
C PRO A 37 3.50 6.75 0.55
N ALA A 38 2.25 6.95 0.11
CA ALA A 38 1.75 8.28 -0.26
C ALA A 38 1.05 9.01 0.88
N CYS A 39 0.25 8.29 1.69
CA CYS A 39 -0.53 8.90 2.76
C CYS A 39 -0.18 8.39 4.16
N HIS A 40 0.71 7.39 4.27
CA HIS A 40 1.09 6.72 5.51
C HIS A 40 -0.08 6.04 6.25
N GLY A 41 -1.24 5.91 5.62
CA GLY A 41 -2.38 5.17 6.17
C GLY A 41 -2.12 3.67 6.21
N LYS A 42 -2.74 2.97 7.17
CA LYS A 42 -2.64 1.51 7.28
C LYS A 42 -3.25 0.81 6.06
N VAL A 43 -2.49 -0.14 5.49
CA VAL A 43 -2.90 -0.89 4.29
C VAL A 43 -2.86 -2.40 4.54
N MET A 44 -3.54 -3.14 3.67
CA MET A 44 -3.48 -4.60 3.56
C MET A 44 -3.06 -4.96 2.13
N ILE A 45 -2.35 -6.09 1.99
CA ILE A 45 -2.06 -6.65 0.68
C ILE A 45 -3.11 -7.72 0.39
N LEU A 46 -3.88 -7.52 -0.67
CA LEU A 46 -4.83 -8.50 -1.16
C LEU A 46 -4.16 -9.32 -2.25
N GLY A 47 -4.45 -10.62 -2.29
CA GLY A 47 -4.01 -11.53 -3.35
C GLY A 47 -5.21 -12.06 -4.11
N ALA A 48 -5.17 -11.97 -5.43
CA ALA A 48 -6.11 -12.64 -6.31
C ALA A 48 -5.35 -13.65 -7.17
N TYR A 49 -5.78 -14.91 -7.15
CA TYR A 49 -5.23 -15.93 -8.03
C TYR A 49 -5.75 -15.68 -9.45
N SER A 50 -4.84 -15.52 -10.41
CA SER A 50 -5.20 -15.27 -11.81
C SER A 50 -4.17 -15.89 -12.74
N GLY A 51 -4.60 -16.83 -13.58
CA GLY A 51 -3.83 -17.33 -14.73
C GLY A 51 -2.40 -17.80 -14.44
N GLY A 52 -2.20 -18.60 -13.38
CA GLY A 52 -0.88 -19.18 -13.04
C GLY A 52 0.00 -18.34 -12.11
N GLY A 53 -0.52 -17.22 -11.58
CA GLY A 53 0.18 -16.42 -10.57
C GLY A 53 -0.77 -15.76 -9.56
N VAL A 54 -0.18 -15.13 -8.54
CA VAL A 54 -0.90 -14.31 -7.55
C VAL A 54 -0.72 -12.84 -7.92
N ARG A 55 -1.82 -12.18 -8.29
CA ARG A 55 -1.84 -10.74 -8.47
C ARG A 55 -2.06 -10.08 -7.11
N ARG A 56 -1.05 -9.34 -6.65
CA ARG A 56 -1.13 -8.56 -5.42
C ARG A 56 -1.70 -7.16 -5.70
N SER A 57 -2.51 -6.66 -4.78
CA SER A 57 -2.96 -5.27 -4.78
C SER A 57 -2.94 -4.69 -3.38
N LEU A 58 -2.73 -3.37 -3.30
CA LEU A 58 -2.74 -2.63 -2.05
C LEU A 58 -4.15 -2.11 -1.78
N SER A 59 -4.68 -2.39 -0.59
CA SER A 59 -5.98 -1.89 -0.15
C SER A 59 -5.83 -1.08 1.13
N HIS A 60 -6.40 0.14 1.12
CA HIS A 60 -6.45 0.97 2.31
C HIS A 60 -7.51 0.43 3.27
N ARG A 61 -7.17 0.35 4.57
CA ARG A 61 -8.15 -0.09 5.57
C ARG A 61 -9.28 0.93 5.75
N LYS A 62 -9.00 2.21 5.55
CA LYS A 62 -9.99 3.30 5.52
C LYS A 62 -9.76 4.16 4.29
N SER A 63 -10.86 4.53 3.63
CA SER A 63 -10.81 5.45 2.48
C SER A 63 -10.66 6.89 2.96
N HIS A 64 -9.95 7.72 2.19
CA HIS A 64 -9.90 9.17 2.39
C HIS A 64 -9.61 9.86 1.04
N PRO A 65 -9.91 11.16 0.90
CA PRO A 65 -9.80 11.85 -0.38
C PRO A 65 -8.38 12.29 -0.76
N GLY A 66 -7.41 12.09 0.14
CA GLY A 66 -6.05 12.61 0.00
C GLY A 66 -5.04 11.66 -0.65
N CYS A 67 -5.39 10.40 -0.89
CA CYS A 67 -4.42 9.43 -1.37
C CYS A 67 -4.45 9.28 -2.90
N PRO A 68 -3.35 9.61 -3.61
CA PRO A 68 -3.28 9.44 -5.06
C PRO A 68 -3.32 7.96 -5.51
N LEU A 69 -3.00 7.01 -4.61
CA LEU A 69 -3.13 5.57 -4.89
C LEU A 69 -4.57 5.05 -4.82
N LYS A 70 -5.55 5.90 -4.49
CA LYS A 70 -6.97 5.56 -4.50
C LYS A 70 -7.75 6.51 -5.40
N PRO A 71 -7.65 6.33 -6.74
CA PRO A 71 -8.21 7.28 -7.71
C PRO A 71 -9.72 7.49 -7.53
N ASP A 72 -10.46 6.47 -7.10
CA ASP A 72 -11.91 6.55 -6.90
C ASP A 72 -12.35 7.61 -5.87
N THR A 73 -11.48 7.95 -4.91
CA THR A 73 -11.80 8.95 -3.88
C THR A 73 -10.88 10.16 -3.91
N TYR A 74 -9.83 10.15 -4.73
CA TYR A 74 -8.82 11.19 -4.73
C TYR A 74 -9.36 12.51 -5.29
N THR A 75 -9.27 13.60 -4.52
CA THR A 75 -9.81 14.91 -4.91
C THR A 75 -8.82 15.82 -5.64
N GLY A 76 -7.64 15.30 -6.01
CA GLY A 76 -6.61 16.06 -6.72
C GLY A 76 -5.53 16.67 -5.83
N THR A 77 -5.75 16.73 -4.51
CA THR A 77 -4.78 17.27 -3.55
C THR A 77 -4.23 16.16 -2.64
N PRO A 78 -2.92 15.83 -2.73
CA PRO A 78 -2.32 14.85 -1.83
C PRO A 78 -2.37 15.33 -0.38
N SER A 79 -2.81 14.48 0.53
CA SER A 79 -2.75 14.76 1.97
C SER A 79 -2.49 13.49 2.79
N PRO A 80 -1.86 13.62 3.98
CA PRO A 80 -1.67 12.49 4.88
C PRO A 80 -3.00 11.82 5.23
N HIS A 81 -2.94 10.52 5.50
CA HIS A 81 -4.10 9.78 5.97
C HIS A 81 -4.55 10.36 7.32
N PRO A 82 -5.85 10.55 7.58
CA PRO A 82 -6.35 11.01 8.89
C PRO A 82 -5.99 10.12 10.09
N GLN A 83 -5.39 8.96 9.81
CA GLN A 83 -4.97 7.92 10.76
C GLN A 83 -3.62 7.37 10.28
N ALA A 84 -2.73 8.27 9.86
CA ALA A 84 -1.39 7.94 9.41
C ALA A 84 -0.62 7.22 10.53
N LEU A 85 0.17 6.22 10.14
CA LEU A 85 1.09 5.54 11.03
C LEU A 85 2.40 6.34 11.07
N ALA A 86 2.83 6.73 12.27
CA ALA A 86 4.11 7.41 12.51
C ALA A 86 5.30 6.50 12.16
#